data_AF-A0A9N9SKY8-F1
#
_entry.id   AF-A0A9N9SKY8-F1
#
_cell.length_a   1.000
_cell.length_b   1.000
_cell.length_c   1.000
_cell.angle_alpha   90.00
_cell.angle_beta   90.00
_cell.angle_gamma   90.00
#
_symmetry.space_group_name_H-M   'P 1'
#
loop_
_entity.id
_entity.type
_entity.pdbx_description
1 polymer ?
#
loop_
_entity_poly.entity_id
_entity_poly.type
_entity_poly.pdbx_seq_one_letter_code
_entity_poly.pdbx_strand_id
1 'polypeptide(L)'
;MYDFYYDFIKSNYGESASLCYSDTDSLKLHINTDNVHDDIKDNSFWFDTSNYTDKNIHNIPQTKSVVGKFKDQYSGTLIESFYGTGAEAYCVQLSHSET
;
A
#
# COMPACT_ATOMS: atom_id res chain seq x y z
N MET A 1 9.38 3.69 8.53
CA MET A 1 9.48 2.44 7.74
C MET A 1 9.63 1.22 8.63
N TYR A 2 10.63 1.16 9.52
CA TYR A 2 10.81 0.03 10.43
C TYR A 2 9.57 -0.23 11.29
N ASP A 3 9.11 0.78 12.04
CA ASP A 3 7.92 0.69 12.91
C ASP A 3 6.67 0.27 12.12
N PHE A 4 6.45 0.88 10.94
CA PHE A 4 5.35 0.47 10.07
C PHE A 4 5.44 -1.00 9.64
N TYR A 5 6.62 -1.49 9.30
CA TYR A 5 6.77 -2.88 8.88
C TYR A 5 6.61 -3.86 10.04
N TYR A 6 7.23 -3.61 11.19
CA TYR A 6 7.20 -4.56 12.32
C TYR A 6 5.97 -4.39 13.22
N ASP A 7 5.64 -3.15 13.59
CA ASP A 7 4.56 -2.87 14.55
C ASP A 7 3.18 -2.87 13.91
N PHE A 8 3.09 -2.61 12.60
CA PHE A 8 1.83 -2.64 11.86
C PHE A 8 1.72 -3.85 10.93
N ILE A 9 2.57 -3.96 9.89
CA ILE A 9 2.43 -5.03 8.88
C ILE A 9 2.64 -6.41 9.50
N LYS A 10 3.74 -6.65 10.20
CA LYS A 10 4.01 -7.96 10.81
C LYS A 10 3.07 -8.26 11.98
N SER A 11 2.65 -7.26 12.74
CA SER A 11 1.68 -7.45 13.82
C SER A 11 0.29 -7.88 13.31
N ASN A 12 -0.21 -7.26 12.23
CA ASN A 12 -1.55 -7.55 11.72
C ASN A 12 -1.60 -8.78 10.79
N TYR A 13 -0.57 -8.98 9.97
CA TYR A 13 -0.58 -10.01 8.93
C TYR A 13 0.38 -11.18 9.19
N GLY A 14 1.38 -11.02 10.07
CA GLY A 14 2.32 -12.09 10.42
C GLY A 14 3.03 -12.72 9.22
N GLU A 15 2.76 -14.00 9.01
CA GLU A 15 3.28 -14.79 7.86
C GLU A 15 2.52 -14.52 6.56
N SER A 16 1.30 -13.99 6.63
CA SER A 16 0.51 -13.60 5.46
C SER A 16 1.03 -12.34 4.75
N ALA A 17 2.05 -11.67 5.31
CA ALA A 17 2.73 -10.54 4.67
C ALA A 17 4.22 -10.82 4.43
N SER A 18 4.63 -10.59 3.19
CA SER A 18 6.00 -10.71 2.71
C SER A 18 6.50 -9.38 2.12
N LEU A 19 7.73 -8.99 2.45
CA LEU A 19 8.41 -7.86 1.83
C LEU A 19 9.05 -8.32 0.52
N CYS A 20 8.56 -7.83 -0.61
CA CYS A 20 9.06 -8.19 -1.94
C CYS A 20 10.20 -7.27 -2.39
N TYR A 21 10.14 -5.99 -2.04
CA TYR A 21 11.13 -4.99 -2.44
C TYR A 21 11.07 -3.77 -1.51
N SER A 22 12.20 -3.10 -1.33
CA SER A 22 12.31 -1.84 -0.59
C SER A 22 13.17 -0.86 -1.36
N ASP A 23 12.76 0.40 -1.35
CA ASP A 23 13.52 1.55 -1.86
C ASP A 23 13.68 2.61 -0.75
N THR A 24 14.22 3.78 -1.07
CA THR A 24 14.51 4.89 -0.14
C THR A 24 13.33 5.24 0.77
N ASP A 25 12.12 5.30 0.22
CA ASP A 25 10.91 5.73 0.93
C ASP A 25 9.68 4.84 0.65
N SER A 26 9.87 3.69 -0.02
CA SER A 26 8.78 2.80 -0.40
C SER A 26 9.03 1.34 -0.07
N LEU A 27 7.94 0.62 0.19
CA LEU A 27 7.91 -0.82 0.42
C LEU A 27 6.94 -1.44 -0.57
N LYS A 28 7.33 -2.56 -1.18
CA LYS A 28 6.44 -3.42 -1.96
C LYS A 28 6.16 -4.66 -1.15
N LEU A 29 4.91 -4.78 -0.73
CA LEU A 29 4.44 -5.84 0.15
C LEU A 29 3.49 -6.74 -0.63
N HIS A 30 3.68 -8.04 -0.48
CA HIS A 30 2.69 -9.03 -0.86
C HIS A 30 1.94 -9.42 0.43
N ILE A 31 0.66 -9.07 0.50
CA ILE A 31 -0.19 -9.28 1.66
C ILE A 31 -1.38 -10.14 1.23
N ASN A 32 -1.59 -11.24 1.92
CA ASN A 32 -2.78 -12.07 1.76
C ASN A 32 -3.82 -11.65 2.82
N THR A 33 -4.85 -10.93 2.38
CA THR A 33 -5.96 -10.40 3.19
C THR A 33 -7.23 -10.38 2.33
N ASP A 34 -8.40 -10.33 2.97
CA ASP A 34 -9.69 -10.29 2.28
C ASP A 34 -9.87 -8.97 1.50
N ASN A 35 -9.52 -7.84 2.14
CA ASN A 35 -9.58 -6.52 1.50
C ASN A 35 -8.59 -5.54 2.13
N VAL A 36 -7.48 -5.27 1.45
CA VAL A 36 -6.44 -4.33 1.93
C VAL A 36 -6.94 -2.88 2.01
N HIS A 37 -7.96 -2.51 1.23
CA HIS A 37 -8.48 -1.14 1.23
C HIS A 37 -9.29 -0.84 2.49
N ASP A 38 -9.99 -1.84 3.04
CA ASP A 38 -10.66 -1.73 4.33
C ASP A 38 -9.62 -1.60 5.46
N ASP A 39 -8.54 -2.38 5.40
CA ASP A 39 -7.44 -2.27 6.35
C ASP A 39 -6.79 -0.87 6.33
N ILE A 40 -6.58 -0.28 5.15
CA ILE A 40 -6.06 1.10 5.01
C ILE A 40 -7.02 2.11 5.64
N LYS A 41 -8.32 1.95 5.40
CA LYS A 41 -9.36 2.85 5.87
C LYS A 41 -9.45 2.88 7.40
N ASP A 42 -9.36 1.71 8.03
CA ASP A 42 -9.46 1.59 9.48
C ASP A 42 -8.18 2.03 10.21
N ASN A 43 -7.05 2.09 9.50
CA ASN A 43 -5.73 2.39 10.07
C ASN A 43 -5.19 3.77 9.66
N SER A 44 -6.02 4.80 9.81
CA SER A 44 -5.68 6.20 9.49
C SER A 44 -4.45 6.76 10.24
N PHE A 45 -4.00 6.13 11.33
CA PHE A 45 -2.75 6.49 12.00
C PHE A 45 -1.53 6.25 11.11
N TRP A 46 -1.50 5.11 10.41
CA TRP A 46 -0.37 4.68 9.59
C TRP A 46 -0.44 5.19 8.15
N PHE A 47 -1.65 5.37 7.63
CA PHE A 47 -1.87 5.71 6.22
C PHE A 47 -2.25 7.17 5.99
N ASP A 48 -1.71 7.73 4.91
CA ASP A 48 -2.11 8.99 4.29
C ASP A 48 -2.88 8.66 3.02
N THR A 49 -4.16 9.03 2.99
CA THR A 49 -5.08 8.77 1.86
C THR A 49 -5.35 10.04 1.05
N SER A 50 -4.50 11.07 1.18
CA SER A 50 -4.64 12.34 0.45
C SER A 50 -4.63 12.22 -1.07
N ASN A 51 -4.07 11.12 -1.59
CA ASN A 51 -3.98 10.82 -3.02
C ASN A 51 -5.17 10.01 -3.57
N TYR A 52 -6.14 9.63 -2.74
CA TYR A 52 -7.41 9.07 -3.20
C TYR A 52 -8.36 10.20 -3.63
N THR A 53 -9.26 9.89 -4.56
CA THR A 53 -10.35 10.79 -4.95
C THR A 53 -11.51 10.68 -3.96
N ASP A 54 -12.26 11.77 -3.74
CA ASP A 54 -13.41 11.80 -2.82
C ASP A 54 -14.48 10.72 -3.09
N LYS A 55 -14.56 10.23 -4.32
CA LYS A 55 -15.53 9.21 -4.76
C LYS A 55 -14.81 7.99 -5.35
N ASN A 56 -13.80 7.49 -4.65
CA ASN A 56 -13.15 6.24 -5.03
C ASN A 56 -14.06 5.03 -4.78
N ILE A 57 -13.88 3.96 -5.55
CA ILE A 57 -14.67 2.72 -5.49
C ILE A 57 -14.59 2.01 -4.13
N HIS A 58 -13.54 2.29 -3.35
CA HIS A 58 -13.25 1.68 -2.06
C HIS A 58 -13.84 2.47 -0.88
N ASN A 59 -14.53 3.59 -1.13
CA ASN A 59 -15.08 4.47 -0.10
C ASN A 59 -14.04 4.85 0.98
N ILE A 60 -12.78 5.04 0.59
CA ILE A 60 -11.71 5.50 1.46
C ILE A 60 -11.85 7.02 1.63
N PRO A 61 -11.95 7.55 2.85
CA PRO A 61 -11.99 9.00 3.07
C PRO A 61 -10.68 9.66 2.66
N GLN A 62 -10.73 10.81 1.97
CA GLN A 62 -9.54 11.58 1.64
C GLN A 62 -9.04 12.36 2.87
N THR A 63 -7.78 12.17 3.25
CA THR A 63 -7.14 12.92 4.34
C THR A 63 -6.31 14.10 3.82
N LYS A 64 -5.87 14.97 4.74
CA LYS A 64 -4.77 15.91 4.45
C LYS A 64 -3.45 15.15 4.43
N SER A 65 -2.50 15.60 3.60
CA SER A 65 -1.19 14.94 3.53
C SER A 65 -0.37 15.21 4.80
N VAL A 66 0.21 14.16 5.38
CA VAL A 66 0.94 14.20 6.66
C VAL A 66 2.27 13.48 6.52
N VAL A 67 3.35 14.14 6.96
CA VAL A 67 4.70 13.57 6.96
C VAL A 67 4.78 12.37 7.91
N GLY A 68 5.45 11.30 7.47
CA GLY A 68 5.69 10.10 8.29
C GLY A 68 4.64 8.99 8.13
N LYS A 69 3.57 9.24 7.38
CA LYS A 69 2.56 8.24 7.03
C LYS A 69 2.82 7.63 5.65
N PHE A 70 2.34 6.42 5.43
CA PHE A 70 2.46 5.71 4.16
C PHE A 70 1.28 6.02 3.24
N LYS A 71 1.59 6.29 1.97
CA LYS A 71 0.57 6.38 0.92
C LYS A 71 0.50 5.06 0.17
N ASP A 72 -0.70 4.68 -0.23
CA ASP A 72 -0.84 3.72 -1.32
C ASP A 72 -0.39 4.39 -2.61
N GLN A 73 0.71 3.92 -3.20
CA GLN A 73 1.32 4.55 -4.37
C GLN A 73 0.38 4.62 -5.58
N TYR A 74 -0.57 3.69 -5.70
CA TYR A 74 -1.46 3.58 -6.86
C TYR A 74 -2.91 3.98 -6.56
N SER A 75 -3.16 4.66 -5.44
CA SER A 75 -4.46 5.28 -5.11
C SER A 75 -5.67 4.33 -5.25
N GLY A 76 -5.53 3.06 -4.87
CA GLY A 76 -6.59 2.06 -4.92
C GLY A 76 -6.55 1.14 -6.13
N THR A 77 -5.63 1.33 -7.07
CA THR A 77 -5.42 0.38 -8.17
C THR A 77 -4.58 -0.81 -7.70
N LEU A 78 -5.07 -2.03 -7.94
CA LEU A 78 -4.39 -3.25 -7.52
C LEU A 78 -3.14 -3.51 -8.36
N ILE A 79 -2.12 -4.06 -7.70
CA ILE A 79 -0.92 -4.59 -8.36
C ILE A 79 -1.23 -6.05 -8.74
N GLU A 80 -1.30 -6.33 -10.04
CA GLU A 80 -1.51 -7.70 -10.55
C GLU A 80 -0.20 -8.51 -10.53
N SER A 81 0.92 -7.86 -10.85
CA SER A 81 2.23 -8.50 -10.81
C SER A 81 3.35 -7.51 -10.53
N PHE A 82 4.42 -8.03 -9.93
CA PHE A 82 5.64 -7.31 -9.61
C PHE A 82 6.85 -8.15 -10.03
N TYR A 83 7.83 -7.51 -10.66
CA TYR A 83 9.08 -8.15 -11.05
C TYR A 83 10.26 -7.20 -10.81
N GLY A 84 11.19 -7.58 -9.95
CA GLY A 84 12.42 -6.83 -9.67
C GLY A 84 13.65 -7.56 -10.21
N THR A 85 14.47 -6.89 -11.00
CA THR A 85 15.73 -7.44 -11.54
C THR A 85 16.96 -6.97 -10.77
N GLY A 86 16.86 -5.83 -10.09
CA GLY A 86 17.95 -5.25 -9.31
C GLY A 86 17.54 -3.98 -8.58
N ALA A 87 18.50 -3.34 -7.94
CA ALA A 87 18.29 -2.03 -7.31
C ALA A 87 17.86 -1.01 -8.37
N GLU A 88 16.80 -0.25 -8.06
CA GLU A 88 16.17 0.74 -8.93
C GLU A 88 15.67 0.19 -10.29
N ALA A 89 15.58 -1.15 -10.42
CA ALA A 89 15.18 -1.82 -11.66
C ALA A 89 14.06 -2.82 -11.40
N TYR A 90 12.82 -2.36 -11.59
CA TYR A 90 11.62 -3.18 -11.40
C TYR A 90 10.48 -2.78 -12.35
N CYS A 91 9.53 -3.68 -12.52
CA CYS A 91 8.29 -3.50 -13.28
C CYS A 91 7.09 -3.86 -12.39
N VAL A 92 6.03 -3.09 -12.52
CA VAL A 92 4.74 -3.31 -11.85
C VAL A 92 3.66 -3.30 -12.92
N GLN A 93 2.83 -4.35 -12.93
CA GLN A 93 1.60 -4.37 -13.72
C GLN A 93 0.43 -4.05 -12.81
N LEU A 94 -0.38 -3.09 -13.22
CA LEU A 94 -1.57 -2.66 -12.50
C LEU A 94 -2.82 -3.25 -13.14
N SER A 95 -3.86 -3.47 -12.33
CA SER A 95 -5.17 -3.84 -12.81
C SER A 95 -5.73 -2.76 -13.72
N HIS A 96 -6.27 -3.14 -14.87
CA HIS A 96 -6.94 -2.19 -15.76
C HIS A 96 -8.22 -1.70 -15.07
N SER A 97 -8.26 -0.41 -14.73
CA SER A 97 -9.53 0.22 -14.35
C SER A 97 -10.38 0.32 -15.63
N GLU A 98 -11.48 -0.43 -15.71
CA GLU A 98 -12.52 -0.11 -16.69
C GLU A 98 -12.99 1.33 -16.42
N THR A 99 -12.76 2.21 -17.40
CA THR A 99 -13.22 3.61 -17.44
C THR A 99 -14.73 3.71 -17.55
#